data_AF-A0A7U3Z2M0-F1
#
_entry.id   AF-A0A7U3Z2M0-F1
#
_cell.length_a   1.000
_cell.length_b   1.000
_cell.length_c   1.000
_cell.angle_alpha   90.00
_cell.angle_beta   90.00
_cell.angle_gamma   90.00
#
_symmetry.space_group_name_H-M   'P 1'
#
loop_
_entity.id
_entity.type
_entity.pdbx_description
1 polymer ?
#
loop_
_entity_poly.entity_id
_entity_poly.type
_entity_poly.pdbx_seq_one_letter_code
_entity_poly.pdbx_strand_id
1 'polypeptide(L)'
;MSQMIYKHGGDTLVWGLKAHVKVVEAEELEVHLADGWLDHPSQLFDAAEPEPEPEPEPEPEPEPEPEPEPAKKQRKGKSSASDSAEEFV
;
A
#
# COMPACT_ATOMS: atom_id res chain seq x y z
N MET A 1 24.97 8.36 -29.65
CA MET A 1 24.19 8.44 -28.39
C MET A 1 24.25 7.06 -27.81
N SER A 2 24.78 6.93 -26.60
CA SER A 2 24.90 5.64 -25.93
C SER A 2 23.54 5.25 -25.34
N GLN A 3 23.07 4.06 -25.64
CA GLN A 3 21.82 3.48 -25.14
C GLN A 3 22.14 2.33 -24.18
N MET A 4 21.37 2.22 -23.10
CA MET A 4 21.42 1.05 -22.23
C MET A 4 20.48 -0.03 -22.76
N ILE A 5 20.99 -1.25 -22.86
CA ILE A 5 20.25 -2.44 -23.27
C ILE A 5 20.25 -3.49 -22.15
N TYR A 6 19.20 -4.31 -22.13
CA TYR A 6 18.85 -5.22 -21.05
C TYR A 6 18.58 -6.63 -21.59
N LYS A 7 18.98 -7.69 -20.89
CA LYS A 7 18.67 -9.07 -21.30
C LYS A 7 18.39 -9.95 -20.09
N HIS A 8 17.44 -10.89 -20.20
CA HIS A 8 17.10 -11.79 -19.10
C HIS A 8 18.28 -12.69 -18.68
N GLY A 9 18.39 -13.00 -17.39
CA GLY A 9 19.30 -14.03 -16.87
C GLY A 9 20.72 -13.55 -16.54
N GLY A 10 20.90 -12.31 -16.11
CA GLY A 10 22.19 -11.78 -15.66
C GLY A 10 22.33 -11.64 -14.16
N ASP A 11 23.45 -11.09 -13.70
CA ASP A 11 23.75 -10.89 -12.28
C ASP A 11 23.21 -9.56 -11.73
N THR A 12 22.80 -8.64 -12.60
CA THR A 12 22.31 -7.32 -12.17
C THR A 12 20.83 -7.41 -11.80
N LEU A 13 20.48 -6.95 -10.60
CA LEU A 13 19.09 -6.85 -10.17
C LEU A 13 18.49 -5.55 -10.72
N VAL A 14 17.72 -5.67 -11.80
CA VAL A 14 16.92 -4.57 -12.37
C VAL A 14 15.49 -4.78 -11.87
N TRP A 15 15.07 -3.92 -10.94
CA TRP A 15 13.75 -4.04 -10.28
C TRP A 15 13.44 -5.42 -9.68
N GLY A 16 14.47 -6.07 -9.11
CA GLY A 16 14.34 -7.41 -8.51
C GLY A 16 14.48 -8.57 -9.50
N LEU A 17 14.48 -8.30 -10.80
CA LEU A 17 14.73 -9.29 -11.85
C LEU A 17 16.22 -9.34 -12.20
N LYS A 18 16.73 -10.55 -12.36
CA LYS A 18 18.12 -10.82 -12.75
C LYS A 18 18.31 -10.59 -14.25
N ALA A 19 18.95 -9.49 -14.62
CA ALA A 19 19.18 -9.08 -15.99
C ALA A 19 20.64 -8.69 -16.26
N HIS A 20 21.05 -8.78 -17.51
CA HIS A 20 22.30 -8.22 -18.02
C HIS A 20 22.04 -6.78 -18.45
N VAL A 21 22.89 -5.85 -18.03
CA VAL A 21 22.85 -4.44 -18.46
C VAL A 21 24.13 -4.14 -19.25
N LYS A 22 24.00 -3.64 -20.47
CA LYS A 22 25.12 -3.16 -21.29
C LYS A 22 24.84 -1.77 -21.82
N VAL A 23 25.87 -0.93 -21.86
CA VAL A 23 25.82 0.37 -22.54
C VAL A 23 26.42 0.17 -23.93
N VAL A 24 25.64 0.42 -24.97
CA VAL A 24 26.03 0.25 -26.38
C VAL A 24 25.81 1.56 -27.14
N GLU A 25 26.53 1.77 -28.24
CA GLU A 25 26.25 2.88 -29.15
C GLU A 25 25.04 2.58 -30.05
N ALA A 26 24.42 3.62 -30.62
CA ALA A 26 23.24 3.49 -31.48
C ALA A 26 23.45 2.57 -32.71
N GLU A 27 24.67 2.45 -33.21
CA GLU A 27 25.02 1.54 -34.31
C GLU A 27 25.05 0.06 -33.88
N GLU A 28 25.35 -0.20 -32.61
CA GLU A 28 25.48 -1.55 -32.06
C GLU A 28 24.18 -2.04 -31.41
N LEU A 29 23.26 -1.10 -31.13
CA LEU A 29 21.93 -1.37 -30.58
C LEU A 29 21.14 -2.34 -31.45
N GLU A 30 21.12 -2.14 -32.76
CA GLU A 30 20.29 -2.95 -33.68
C GLU A 30 20.78 -4.41 -33.77
N VAL A 31 22.11 -4.61 -33.67
CA VAL A 31 22.72 -5.94 -33.57
C VAL A 31 22.30 -6.61 -32.26
N HIS A 32 22.37 -5.88 -31.15
CA HIS A 32 21.99 -6.43 -29.85
C HIS A 32 20.48 -6.71 -29.75
N LEU A 33 19.62 -5.87 -30.33
CA LEU A 33 18.19 -6.14 -30.41
C LEU A 33 17.90 -7.43 -31.18
N ALA A 34 18.62 -7.70 -32.27
CA ALA A 34 18.51 -8.97 -33.01
C ALA A 34 18.98 -10.19 -32.20
N ASP A 35 19.96 -10.01 -31.30
CA ASP A 35 20.46 -11.00 -30.34
C ASP A 35 19.53 -11.22 -29.12
N GLY A 36 18.35 -10.57 -29.11
CA GLY A 36 17.35 -10.65 -28.05
C GLY A 36 17.70 -9.81 -26.82
N TRP A 37 18.46 -8.73 -26.99
CA TRP A 37 18.53 -7.66 -26.00
C TRP A 37 17.35 -6.71 -26.17
N LEU A 38 17.01 -6.03 -25.08
CA LEU A 38 15.88 -5.12 -24.96
C LEU A 38 16.45 -3.71 -24.77
N ASP A 39 15.90 -2.71 -25.44
CA ASP A 39 16.34 -1.31 -25.29
C ASP A 39 15.83 -0.65 -23.99
N HIS A 40 14.87 -1.29 -23.31
CA HIS A 40 14.24 -0.77 -22.10
C HIS A 40 14.12 -1.85 -21.02
N PRO A 41 14.37 -1.53 -19.73
CA PRO A 41 14.24 -2.50 -18.65
C PRO A 41 12.78 -2.95 -18.43
N SER A 42 11.80 -2.18 -18.90
CA SER A 42 10.37 -2.50 -18.75
C SER A 42 9.97 -3.78 -19.46
N GLN A 43 10.62 -4.09 -20.58
CA GLN A 43 10.37 -5.29 -21.36
C GLN A 43 10.75 -6.57 -20.61
N LEU A 44 11.54 -6.47 -19.54
CA LEU A 44 11.80 -7.60 -18.63
C LEU A 44 10.55 -8.00 -17.84
N PHE A 45 9.62 -7.07 -17.58
CA PHE A 45 8.36 -7.34 -16.88
C PHE A 45 7.26 -7.88 -17.78
N ASP A 46 7.15 -7.36 -19.01
CA ASP A 46 6.19 -7.87 -20.01
C ASP A 46 6.34 -9.39 -20.23
N ALA A 47 7.55 -9.91 -20.06
CA ALA A 47 7.84 -11.33 -20.15
C ALA A 47 7.60 -12.11 -18.83
N ALA A 48 7.51 -11.44 -17.68
CA ALA A 48 7.63 -12.06 -16.37
C ALA A 48 6.38 -12.01 -15.49
N GLU A 49 5.44 -11.07 -15.65
CA GLU A 49 4.28 -10.98 -14.74
C GLU A 49 2.95 -10.65 -15.45
N PRO A 50 1.85 -11.37 -15.18
CA PRO A 50 0.54 -10.75 -15.21
C PRO A 50 0.53 -9.64 -14.15
N GLU A 51 -0.01 -8.46 -14.49
CA GLU A 51 -0.08 -7.28 -13.62
C GLU A 51 -0.38 -7.66 -12.16
N PRO A 52 0.38 -7.17 -11.15
CA PRO A 52 0.02 -7.37 -9.77
C PRO A 52 -1.38 -6.80 -9.57
N GLU A 53 -2.34 -7.65 -9.18
CA GLU A 53 -3.69 -7.20 -8.84
C GLU A 53 -3.57 -6.04 -7.85
N PRO A 54 -4.26 -4.91 -8.08
CA PRO A 54 -4.18 -3.77 -7.18
C PRO A 54 -4.53 -4.24 -5.77
N GLU A 55 -3.64 -3.99 -4.80
CA GLU A 55 -3.91 -4.33 -3.40
C GLU A 55 -5.27 -3.72 -3.00
N PRO A 56 -6.14 -4.49 -2.31
CA PRO A 56 -7.44 -3.98 -1.89
C PRO A 56 -7.24 -2.74 -1.01
N GLU A 57 -7.89 -1.64 -1.38
CA GLU A 57 -7.85 -0.41 -0.57
C GLU A 57 -8.27 -0.72 0.88
N PRO A 58 -7.55 -0.18 1.89
CA PRO A 58 -7.91 -0.39 3.28
C PRO A 58 -9.32 0.14 3.54
N GLU A 59 -10.20 -0.71 4.10
CA GLU A 59 -11.55 -0.29 4.47
C GLU A 59 -11.49 0.91 5.43
N PRO A 60 -12.34 1.94 5.24
CA PRO A 60 -12.37 3.10 6.12
C PRO A 60 -12.74 2.67 7.54
N GLU A 61 -11.95 3.11 8.53
CA GLU A 61 -12.26 2.86 9.94
C GLU A 61 -13.64 3.48 10.30
N PRO A 62 -14.44 2.80 11.13
CA PRO A 62 -15.74 3.29 11.55
C PRO A 62 -15.59 4.59 12.37
N GLU A 63 -16.40 5.60 12.04
CA GLU A 63 -16.44 6.86 12.80
C GLU A 63 -16.81 6.62 14.27
N PRO A 64 -16.17 7.34 15.22
CA PRO A 64 -16.47 7.20 16.63
C PRO A 64 -17.90 7.67 16.95
N GLU A 65 -18.64 6.89 17.73
CA GLU A 65 -19.99 7.24 18.19
C GLU A 65 -19.97 8.55 19.01
N PRO A 66 -21.01 9.40 18.86
CA PRO A 66 -21.09 10.68 19.56
C PRO A 66 -21.23 10.49 21.08
N GLU A 67 -20.41 11.21 21.86
CA GLU A 67 -20.50 11.22 23.32
C GLU A 67 -21.87 11.72 23.83
N PRO A 68 -22.40 11.13 24.91
CA PRO A 68 -23.71 11.51 25.46
C PRO A 68 -23.71 12.93 26.06
N GLU A 69 -24.73 13.72 25.73
CA GLU A 69 -24.92 15.08 26.24
C GLU A 69 -25.01 15.11 27.79
N PRO A 70 -24.35 16.09 28.46
CA PRO A 70 -24.42 16.20 29.90
C PRO A 70 -25.83 16.64 30.35
N ALA A 71 -26.51 15.75 31.07
CA ALA A 71 -27.80 16.02 31.70
C ALA A 71 -27.73 17.28 32.57
N LYS A 72 -28.45 18.33 32.13
CA LYS A 72 -28.66 19.58 32.86
C LYS A 72 -29.43 19.28 34.16
N LYS A 73 -28.72 19.02 35.25
CA LYS A 73 -29.32 18.86 36.59
C LYS A 73 -29.93 20.19 37.02
N GLN A 74 -31.27 20.21 36.99
CA GLN A 74 -32.10 21.33 37.37
C GLN A 74 -31.92 21.70 38.85
N ARG A 75 -31.90 23.01 39.09
CA ARG A 75 -31.88 23.66 40.40
C ARG A 75 -33.27 23.54 41.06
N LYS A 76 -33.40 22.77 42.15
CA LYS A 76 -34.32 22.97 43.30
C LYS A 76 -34.16 21.72 44.18
N GLY A 77 -33.87 21.76 45.47
CA GLY A 77 -34.41 22.64 46.48
C GLY A 77 -35.37 21.83 47.36
N LYS A 78 -35.05 21.73 48.65
CA LYS A 78 -35.90 21.32 49.78
C LYS A 78 -36.12 19.81 50.04
N SER A 79 -36.15 19.54 51.36
CA SER A 79 -36.70 18.41 52.12
C SER A 79 -35.96 17.07 52.00
N SER A 80 -35.14 16.67 52.97
CA SER A 80 -35.42 16.37 54.39
C SER A 80 -36.18 15.06 54.59
N ALA A 81 -35.48 14.17 55.31
CA ALA A 81 -36.00 13.21 56.28
C ALA A 81 -36.69 11.94 55.79
N SER A 82 -36.23 10.85 56.42
CA SER A 82 -36.85 9.52 56.56
C SER A 82 -37.01 8.73 55.27
N ASP A 83 -36.72 7.44 55.23
CA ASP A 83 -36.84 6.40 56.24
C ASP A 83 -36.05 5.20 55.68
N SER A 84 -35.16 4.50 56.41
CA SER A 84 -35.51 3.29 57.18
C SER A 84 -36.60 2.44 56.50
N ALA A 85 -36.49 1.14 56.28
CA ALA A 85 -35.69 0.10 56.91
C ALA A 85 -35.81 -1.17 56.03
N GLU A 86 -34.96 -2.16 56.34
CA GLU A 86 -35.26 -3.61 56.26
C GLU A 86 -35.60 -4.21 54.88
N GLU A 87 -35.38 -5.47 54.56
CA GLU A 87 -34.72 -6.66 55.12
C GLU A 87 -34.85 -7.67 53.95
N PHE A 88 -33.75 -8.21 53.45
CA PHE A 88 -33.49 -9.65 53.45
C PHE A 88 -34.75 -10.56 53.47
N VAL A 89 -35.03 -11.27 52.37
CA VAL A 89 -35.67 -12.61 52.38
C VAL A 89 -35.20 -13.44 51.20
#